data_AF-A0A7X7TLZ4-F1
#
_entry.id   AF-A0A7X7TLZ4-F1
#
_cell.length_a   1.000
_cell.length_b   1.000
_cell.length_c   1.000
_cell.angle_alpha   90.00
_cell.angle_beta   90.00
_cell.angle_gamma   90.00
#
_symmetry.space_group_name_H-M   'P 1'
#
loop_
_entity.id
_entity.type
_entity.pdbx_description
1 polymer ?
#
loop_
_entity_poly.entity_id
_entity_poly.type
_entity_poly.pdbx_seq_one_letter_code
_entity_poly.pdbx_strand_id
1 'polypeptide(L)'
;MRIFNLERNSICPCGSGRKYKKCCQSRVDEAAHRISQAVGTGGFTAEGLEVIETLAVLCGLQAEEGHPPAPEKVGRLLHEAWEEEERLRNSFDEGALTALSMRVQVLLGEKHQLRTIRIPVWRFGLRGMEEQNGSIVDEILEFYKGPGGRPFIVDAVDSIGMSLLYDDYSDEDLKTLLIALGWLVIDDARDVFLYAVLQKTKSDLLAADEEFNRIQDKGSEKDKAELHQELRSVLR
;
A
#
# COMPACT_ATOMS: atom_id res chain seq x y z
N MET A 1 13.78 7.34 -2.54
CA MET A 1 14.39 6.00 -2.53
C MET A 1 13.91 5.24 -3.77
N ARG A 2 14.69 5.07 -4.84
CA ARG A 2 14.19 4.38 -6.04
C ARG A 2 13.61 2.99 -5.72
N ILE A 3 12.28 2.88 -5.79
CA ILE A 3 11.51 1.69 -5.48
C ILE A 3 11.83 0.59 -6.50
N PHE A 4 11.75 0.93 -7.78
CA PHE A 4 12.08 0.03 -8.87
C PHE A 4 13.44 0.40 -9.47
N ASN A 5 14.47 -0.40 -9.20
CA ASN A 5 15.76 -0.26 -9.87
C ASN A 5 15.85 -1.25 -11.05
N LEU A 6 15.15 -0.95 -12.14
CA LEU A 6 15.14 -1.81 -13.34
C LEU A 6 16.34 -1.53 -14.23
N GLU A 7 17.36 -2.39 -14.13
CA GLU A 7 18.51 -2.31 -15.02
C GLU A 7 18.18 -2.74 -16.45
N ARG A 8 18.67 -2.01 -17.45
CA ARG A 8 18.40 -2.29 -18.89
C ARG A 8 18.67 -3.74 -19.32
N ASN A 9 19.66 -4.40 -18.70
CA ASN A 9 20.07 -5.75 -19.04
C ASN A 9 19.50 -6.83 -18.11
N SER A 10 18.77 -6.47 -17.04
CA SER A 10 18.12 -7.44 -16.15
C SER A 10 16.96 -8.14 -16.85
N ILE A 11 16.51 -9.25 -16.26
CA ILE A 11 15.30 -9.93 -16.70
C ILE A 11 14.10 -9.02 -16.43
N CYS A 12 13.22 -8.90 -17.41
CA CYS A 12 12.03 -8.08 -17.29
C CYS A 12 11.12 -8.63 -16.19
N PRO A 13 10.65 -7.80 -15.24
CA PRO A 13 9.82 -8.26 -14.12
C PRO A 13 8.42 -8.72 -14.55
N CYS A 14 8.06 -8.51 -15.81
CA CYS A 14 6.79 -8.95 -16.39
C CYS A 14 6.68 -10.47 -16.62
N GLY A 15 7.66 -11.26 -16.21
CA GLY A 15 7.65 -12.73 -16.36
C GLY A 15 8.02 -13.28 -17.74
N SER A 16 8.27 -12.43 -18.74
CA SER A 16 8.54 -12.89 -20.12
C SER A 16 9.89 -13.61 -20.33
N GLY A 17 10.79 -13.58 -19.34
CA GLY A 17 12.16 -14.08 -19.44
C GLY A 17 13.09 -13.27 -20.37
N ARG A 18 12.60 -12.20 -21.01
CA ARG A 18 13.39 -11.33 -21.89
C ARG A 18 14.13 -10.27 -21.10
N LYS A 19 15.23 -9.74 -21.66
CA LYS A 19 15.91 -8.55 -21.10
C LYS A 19 14.95 -7.36 -21.08
N TYR A 20 14.93 -6.58 -20.00
CA TYR A 20 14.03 -5.43 -19.81
C TYR A 20 14.04 -4.48 -21.01
N LYS A 21 15.22 -4.10 -21.53
CA LYS A 21 15.37 -3.24 -22.72
C LYS A 21 14.77 -3.78 -24.02
N LYS A 22 14.52 -5.08 -24.10
CA LYS A 22 13.93 -5.76 -25.27
C LYS A 22 12.49 -6.21 -25.00
N CYS A 23 11.90 -5.74 -23.90
CA CYS A 23 10.58 -6.14 -23.45
C CYS A 23 9.78 -4.88 -23.07
N CYS A 24 9.53 -4.64 -21.79
CA CYS A 24 8.62 -3.58 -21.36
C CYS A 24 9.26 -2.19 -21.32
N GLN A 25 10.58 -2.03 -21.48
CA GLN A 25 11.23 -0.72 -21.35
C GLN A 25 10.56 0.37 -22.19
N SER A 26 10.32 0.13 -23.48
CA SER A 26 9.69 1.14 -24.35
C SER A 26 8.28 1.54 -23.92
N ARG A 27 7.54 0.62 -23.29
CA ARG A 27 6.18 0.90 -22.78
C ARG A 27 6.23 1.67 -21.47
N VAL A 28 7.21 1.36 -20.62
CA VAL A 28 7.46 2.11 -19.38
C VAL A 28 7.89 3.54 -19.73
N ASP A 29 8.81 3.72 -20.69
CA ASP A 29 9.25 5.03 -21.14
C ASP A 29 8.07 5.85 -21.71
N GLU A 30 7.21 5.21 -22.51
CA GLU A 30 5.99 5.83 -23.06
C GLU A 30 4.97 6.18 -21.95
N ALA A 31 4.77 5.30 -20.97
CA ALA A 31 3.90 5.53 -19.83
C ALA A 31 4.40 6.71 -18.99
N ALA A 32 5.71 6.79 -18.73
CA ALA A 32 6.33 7.92 -18.03
C ALA A 32 6.05 9.24 -18.75
N HIS A 33 6.20 9.26 -20.07
CA HIS A 33 5.93 10.43 -20.90
C HIS A 33 4.46 10.88 -20.79
N ARG A 34 3.52 9.95 -20.95
CA ARG A 34 2.07 10.22 -20.89
C ARG A 34 1.61 10.67 -19.50
N ILE A 35 2.09 10.01 -18.45
CA ILE A 35 1.80 10.40 -17.06
C ILE A 35 2.32 11.83 -16.84
N SER A 36 3.59 12.10 -17.18
CA SER A 36 4.18 13.43 -17.01
C SER A 36 3.40 14.52 -17.76
N GLN A 37 2.99 14.25 -19.00
CA GLN A 37 2.17 15.19 -19.77
C GLN A 37 0.80 15.45 -19.15
N ALA A 38 0.13 14.41 -18.67
CA ALA A 38 -1.20 14.51 -18.08
C ALA A 38 -1.18 15.19 -16.70
N VAL A 39 -0.10 15.00 -15.93
CA VAL A 39 0.10 15.69 -14.64
C VAL A 39 0.38 17.18 -14.84
N GLY A 40 1.04 17.54 -15.94
CA GLY A 40 1.36 18.92 -16.33
C GLY A 40 2.87 19.21 -16.34
N THR A 41 3.26 20.35 -16.91
CA THR A 41 4.67 20.73 -17.13
C THR A 41 5.32 21.52 -15.97
N GLY A 42 4.71 21.50 -14.79
CA GLY A 42 5.31 22.07 -13.58
C GLY A 42 6.61 21.34 -13.23
N GLY A 43 7.62 22.05 -12.75
CA GLY A 43 8.85 21.40 -12.27
C GLY A 43 8.51 20.42 -11.15
N PHE A 44 8.60 19.13 -11.43
CA PHE A 44 8.36 18.08 -10.44
C PHE A 44 9.42 18.16 -9.34
N THR A 45 9.00 17.94 -8.09
CA THR A 45 9.96 17.66 -7.02
C THR A 45 10.66 16.33 -7.29
N ALA A 46 11.79 16.07 -6.63
CA ALA A 46 12.49 14.80 -6.78
C ALA A 46 11.60 13.61 -6.36
N GLU A 47 10.79 13.81 -5.33
CA GLU A 47 9.83 12.83 -4.82
C GLU A 47 8.66 12.63 -5.80
N GLY A 48 8.13 13.70 -6.38
CA GLY A 48 7.08 13.62 -7.40
C GLY A 48 7.56 12.86 -8.64
N LEU A 49 8.82 13.04 -9.04
CA LEU A 49 9.42 12.28 -10.13
C LEU A 49 9.54 10.79 -9.78
N GLU A 50 9.88 10.45 -8.54
CA GLU A 50 9.95 9.06 -8.07
C GLU A 50 8.59 8.36 -8.10
N VAL A 51 7.50 9.08 -7.75
CA VAL A 51 6.14 8.58 -7.88
C VAL A 51 5.77 8.35 -9.36
N ILE A 52 6.10 9.29 -10.25
CA ILE A 52 5.86 9.16 -11.69
C ILE A 52 6.62 7.97 -12.28
N GLU A 53 7.92 7.81 -11.94
CA GLU A 53 8.74 6.68 -12.38
C GLU A 53 8.14 5.35 -11.92
N THR A 54 7.67 5.29 -10.68
CA THR A 54 7.01 4.11 -10.11
C THR A 54 5.73 3.78 -10.88
N LEU A 55 4.85 4.75 -11.10
CA LEU A 55 3.61 4.56 -11.84
C LEU A 55 3.84 4.19 -13.31
N ALA A 56 4.89 4.75 -13.92
CA ALA A 56 5.27 4.42 -15.29
C ALA A 56 5.68 2.95 -15.44
N VAL A 57 6.44 2.43 -14.48
CA VAL A 57 6.76 0.98 -14.42
C VAL A 57 5.45 0.20 -14.36
N LEU A 58 4.59 0.52 -13.40
CA LEU A 58 3.34 -0.22 -13.16
C LEU A 58 2.39 -0.20 -14.37
N CYS A 59 2.26 0.94 -15.05
CA CYS A 59 1.41 1.06 -16.24
C CYS A 59 2.04 0.46 -17.51
N GLY A 60 3.38 0.38 -17.57
CA GLY A 60 4.11 -0.06 -18.77
C GLY A 60 4.43 -1.56 -18.80
N LEU A 61 4.36 -2.27 -17.68
CA LEU A 61 4.63 -3.70 -17.63
C LEU A 61 3.52 -4.53 -18.33
N GLN A 62 3.94 -5.51 -19.12
CA GLN A 62 3.04 -6.49 -19.73
C GLN A 62 2.82 -7.69 -18.81
N ALA A 63 1.80 -7.63 -17.98
CA ALA A 63 1.29 -8.82 -17.29
C ALA A 63 0.39 -9.63 -18.23
N GLU A 64 0.47 -10.97 -18.21
CA GLU A 64 -0.35 -11.84 -19.08
C GLU A 64 -1.86 -11.68 -18.81
N GLU A 65 -2.23 -11.53 -17.54
CA GLU A 65 -3.62 -11.38 -17.08
C GLU A 65 -3.89 -10.02 -16.42
N GLY A 66 -2.91 -9.11 -16.45
CA GLY A 66 -3.06 -7.79 -15.83
C GLY A 66 -3.57 -6.74 -16.82
N HIS A 67 -4.39 -5.84 -16.31
CA HIS A 67 -5.02 -4.74 -17.04
C HIS A 67 -4.62 -3.41 -16.36
N PRO A 68 -3.38 -2.92 -16.58
CA PRO A 68 -2.95 -1.66 -16.01
C PRO A 68 -3.86 -0.51 -16.48
N PRO A 69 -4.14 0.48 -15.62
CA PRO A 69 -4.87 1.68 -16.03
C PRO A 69 -4.11 2.45 -17.10
N ALA A 70 -4.85 3.16 -17.95
CA ALA A 70 -4.25 3.99 -18.99
C ALA A 70 -3.34 5.08 -18.38
N PRO A 71 -2.09 5.26 -18.86
CA PRO A 71 -1.15 6.25 -18.32
C PRO A 71 -1.72 7.67 -18.23
N GLU A 72 -2.53 8.10 -19.21
CA GLU A 72 -3.17 9.41 -19.23
C GLU A 72 -4.22 9.57 -18.11
N LYS A 73 -4.98 8.49 -17.83
CA LYS A 73 -5.93 8.46 -16.72
C LYS A 73 -5.19 8.54 -15.39
N VAL A 74 -4.12 7.78 -15.22
CA VAL A 74 -3.28 7.80 -14.02
C VAL A 74 -2.69 9.19 -13.80
N GLY A 75 -2.12 9.82 -14.84
CA GLY A 75 -1.55 11.15 -14.71
C GLY A 75 -2.57 12.23 -14.33
N ARG A 76 -3.78 12.19 -14.91
CA ARG A 76 -4.87 13.09 -14.50
C ARG A 76 -5.24 12.91 -13.03
N LEU A 77 -5.49 11.67 -12.60
CA LEU A 77 -5.87 11.39 -11.21
C LEU A 77 -4.74 11.65 -10.22
N LEU A 78 -3.48 11.51 -10.64
CA LEU A 78 -2.32 11.87 -9.83
C LEU A 78 -2.26 13.38 -9.60
N HIS A 79 -2.53 14.18 -10.62
CA HIS A 79 -2.64 15.63 -10.47
C HIS A 79 -3.74 16.01 -9.47
N GLU A 80 -4.94 15.43 -9.62
CA GLU A 80 -6.05 15.64 -8.69
C GLU A 80 -5.69 15.19 -7.26
N ALA A 81 -4.98 14.08 -7.10
CA ALA A 81 -4.48 13.59 -5.82
C ALA A 81 -3.51 14.58 -5.15
N TRP A 82 -2.57 15.14 -5.92
CA TRP A 82 -1.63 16.14 -5.40
C TRP A 82 -2.32 17.45 -5.04
N GLU A 83 -3.29 17.91 -5.83
CA GLU A 83 -4.09 19.10 -5.48
C GLU A 83 -4.92 18.88 -4.20
N GLU A 84 -5.48 17.67 -4.01
CA GLU A 84 -6.21 17.29 -2.80
C GLU A 84 -5.27 17.27 -1.59
N GLU A 85 -4.10 16.62 -1.69
CA GLU A 85 -3.12 16.55 -0.61
C GLU A 85 -2.59 17.94 -0.21
N GLU A 86 -2.23 18.77 -1.19
CA GLU A 86 -1.73 20.12 -0.96
C GLU A 86 -2.80 20.99 -0.27
N ARG A 87 -4.07 20.84 -0.65
CA ARG A 87 -5.18 21.53 0.00
C ARG A 87 -5.33 21.12 1.47
N LEU A 88 -5.24 19.82 1.75
CA LEU A 88 -5.33 19.28 3.12
C LEU A 88 -4.16 19.75 4.00
N ARG A 89 -2.95 19.78 3.42
CA ARG A 89 -1.75 20.26 4.11
C ARG A 89 -1.87 21.74 4.47
N ASN A 90 -2.44 22.55 3.58
CA ASN A 90 -2.62 23.99 3.80
C ASN A 90 -3.80 24.33 4.72
N SER A 91 -4.86 23.51 4.74
CA SER A 91 -6.05 23.76 5.57
C SER A 91 -5.88 23.35 7.03
N PHE A 92 -4.88 22.51 7.35
CA PHE A 92 -4.74 21.86 8.67
C PHE A 92 -6.03 21.15 9.12
N ASP A 93 -6.82 20.66 8.17
CA ASP A 93 -8.09 19.99 8.45
C ASP A 93 -7.84 18.53 8.85
N GLU A 94 -7.66 18.31 10.15
CA GLU A 94 -7.47 16.98 10.74
C GLU A 94 -8.65 16.04 10.44
N GLY A 95 -9.87 16.57 10.31
CA GLY A 95 -11.06 15.79 9.99
C GLY A 95 -11.01 15.25 8.56
N ALA A 96 -10.60 16.08 7.61
CA ALA A 96 -10.46 15.68 6.22
C ALA A 96 -9.28 14.71 6.01
N LEU A 97 -8.16 14.90 6.73
CA LEU A 97 -7.06 13.93 6.74
C LEU A 97 -7.50 12.57 7.32
N THR A 98 -8.31 12.60 8.39
CA THR A 98 -8.89 11.39 8.99
C THR A 98 -9.82 10.68 8.00
N ALA A 99 -10.69 11.42 7.30
CA ALA A 99 -11.57 10.86 6.29
C ALA A 99 -10.79 10.21 5.14
N LEU A 100 -9.71 10.84 4.70
CA LEU A 100 -8.83 10.29 3.66
C LEU A 100 -8.10 9.02 4.15
N SER A 101 -7.59 9.03 5.38
CA SER A 101 -7.02 7.84 6.03
C SER A 101 -8.04 6.68 6.09
N MET A 102 -9.30 6.97 6.40
CA MET A 102 -10.36 5.97 6.41
C MET A 102 -10.63 5.39 5.01
N ARG A 103 -10.63 6.22 3.95
CA ARG A 103 -10.74 5.73 2.56
C ARG A 103 -9.59 4.79 2.20
N VAL A 104 -8.37 5.11 2.61
CA VAL A 104 -7.21 4.22 2.43
C VAL A 104 -7.42 2.89 3.18
N GLN A 105 -7.91 2.93 4.43
CA GLN A 105 -8.23 1.72 5.21
C GLN A 105 -9.28 0.83 4.53
N VAL A 106 -10.30 1.44 3.89
CA VAL A 106 -11.30 0.72 3.10
C VAL A 106 -10.63 0.01 1.93
N LEU A 107 -9.80 0.71 1.14
CA LEU A 107 -9.07 0.08 0.03
C LEU A 107 -8.19 -1.10 0.48
N LEU A 108 -7.45 -0.93 1.59
CA LEU A 108 -6.62 -1.98 2.19
C LEU A 108 -7.43 -3.22 2.61
N GLY A 109 -8.74 -3.10 2.82
CA GLY A 109 -9.64 -4.21 3.12
C GLY A 109 -10.32 -4.80 1.89
N GLU A 110 -10.74 -3.96 0.94
CA GLU A 110 -11.57 -4.38 -0.18
C GLU A 110 -10.75 -4.98 -1.33
N LYS A 111 -9.65 -4.33 -1.72
CA LYS A 111 -8.85 -4.70 -2.90
C LYS A 111 -7.99 -5.93 -2.59
N HIS A 112 -8.01 -6.92 -3.47
CA HIS A 112 -7.47 -8.24 -3.17
C HIS A 112 -5.97 -8.19 -2.86
N GLN A 113 -5.22 -7.47 -3.69
CA GLN A 113 -3.76 -7.39 -3.57
C GLN A 113 -3.33 -6.56 -2.36
N LEU A 114 -4.14 -5.59 -1.92
CA LEU A 114 -3.83 -4.70 -0.80
C LEU A 114 -4.07 -5.31 0.58
N ARG A 115 -4.78 -6.45 0.68
CA ARG A 115 -5.03 -7.16 1.95
C ARG A 115 -3.76 -7.66 2.62
N THR A 116 -2.70 -7.85 1.83
CA THR A 116 -1.39 -8.29 2.30
C THR A 116 -0.63 -7.21 3.09
N ILE A 117 -0.98 -5.94 2.88
CA ILE A 117 -0.30 -4.81 3.52
C ILE A 117 -0.81 -4.69 4.96
N ARG A 118 -0.15 -5.36 5.90
CA ARG A 118 -0.47 -5.35 7.33
C ARG A 118 0.80 -5.23 8.16
N ILE A 119 0.69 -4.55 9.30
CA ILE A 119 1.80 -4.47 10.24
C ILE A 119 1.78 -5.73 11.13
N PRO A 120 2.84 -6.56 11.15
CA PRO A 120 2.94 -7.71 12.05
C PRO A 120 3.13 -7.29 13.51
N VAL A 121 2.05 -6.83 14.15
CA VAL A 121 2.07 -6.24 15.50
C VAL A 121 2.57 -7.18 16.60
N TRP A 122 2.52 -8.51 16.39
CA TRP A 122 3.07 -9.50 17.32
C TRP A 122 4.59 -9.36 17.53
N ARG A 123 5.30 -8.72 16.58
CA ARG A 123 6.74 -8.45 16.70
C ARG A 123 7.10 -7.45 17.81
N PHE A 124 6.13 -6.66 18.27
CA PHE A 124 6.33 -5.58 19.24
C PHE A 124 5.88 -5.96 20.65
N GLY A 125 5.69 -7.25 20.94
CA GLY A 125 5.45 -7.73 22.30
C GLY A 125 4.17 -7.17 22.94
N LEU A 126 3.01 -7.48 22.36
CA LEU A 126 1.68 -7.01 22.82
C LEU A 126 1.19 -7.58 24.18
N ARG A 127 2.08 -7.87 25.14
CA ARG A 127 1.67 -8.31 26.48
C ARG A 127 1.25 -7.11 27.33
N GLY A 128 -0.06 -6.85 27.39
CA GLY A 128 -0.68 -5.92 28.34
C GLY A 128 -1.13 -4.61 27.70
N MET A 129 -2.22 -4.65 26.92
CA MET A 129 -2.84 -3.49 26.29
C MET A 129 -3.79 -2.74 27.24
N GLU A 130 -3.31 -2.21 28.38
CA GLU A 130 -4.17 -1.36 29.21
C GLU A 130 -3.66 0.06 29.47
N GLU A 131 -2.35 0.38 29.43
CA GLU A 131 -1.92 1.71 29.93
C GLU A 131 -0.85 2.49 29.13
N GLN A 132 -0.37 2.03 27.97
CA GLN A 132 0.66 2.77 27.19
C GLN A 132 0.43 2.81 25.68
N ASN A 133 -0.82 3.02 25.24
CA ASN A 133 -1.19 2.99 23.81
C ASN A 133 -0.43 3.98 22.92
N GLY A 134 0.03 5.13 23.44
CA GLY A 134 0.84 6.07 22.66
C GLY A 134 2.26 5.55 22.40
N SER A 135 2.92 5.05 23.44
CA SER A 135 4.34 4.67 23.40
C SER A 135 4.64 3.53 22.42
N ILE A 136 3.73 2.56 22.28
CA ILE A 136 3.94 1.41 21.38
C ILE A 136 3.65 1.76 19.92
N VAL A 137 2.71 2.67 19.66
CA VAL A 137 2.40 3.14 18.31
C VAL A 137 3.61 3.90 17.76
N ASP A 138 4.18 4.79 18.58
CA ASP A 138 5.38 5.53 18.20
C ASP A 138 6.57 4.60 17.92
N GLU A 139 6.79 3.58 18.76
CA GLU A 139 7.84 2.56 18.55
C GLU A 139 7.65 1.80 17.22
N ILE A 140 6.42 1.42 16.89
CA ILE A 140 6.09 0.75 15.62
C ILE A 140 6.41 1.68 14.45
N LEU A 141 5.95 2.93 14.50
CA LEU A 141 6.15 3.91 13.44
C LEU A 141 7.65 4.21 13.23
N GLU A 142 8.40 4.40 14.33
CA GLU A 142 9.85 4.60 14.29
C GLU A 142 10.58 3.39 13.67
N PHE A 143 10.18 2.17 14.01
CA PHE A 143 10.76 0.96 13.42
C PHE A 143 10.57 0.93 11.89
N TYR A 144 9.34 1.20 11.42
CA TYR A 144 9.02 1.12 10.00
C TYR A 144 9.55 2.31 9.17
N LYS A 145 9.86 3.43 9.83
CA LYS A 145 10.64 4.53 9.23
C LYS A 145 12.12 4.20 9.12
N GLY A 146 12.64 3.42 10.07
CA GLY A 146 14.03 3.01 10.10
C GLY A 146 14.40 1.98 9.02
N PRO A 147 15.67 1.58 8.95
CA PRO A 147 16.14 0.56 8.00
C PRO A 147 15.39 -0.78 8.08
N GLY A 148 14.85 -1.11 9.27
CA GLY A 148 14.06 -2.32 9.51
C GLY A 148 12.71 -2.34 8.78
N GLY A 149 12.16 -1.17 8.44
CA GLY A 149 10.92 -1.04 7.69
C GLY A 149 11.06 -1.16 6.18
N ARG A 150 12.28 -1.10 5.65
CA ARG A 150 12.52 -1.13 4.19
C ARG A 150 11.90 -2.35 3.48
N PRO A 151 12.01 -3.58 4.00
CA PRO A 151 11.34 -4.74 3.38
C PRO A 151 9.81 -4.54 3.29
N PHE A 152 9.19 -4.06 4.37
CA PHE A 152 7.76 -3.78 4.39
C PHE A 152 7.36 -2.71 3.36
N ILE A 153 8.15 -1.63 3.22
CA ILE A 153 7.89 -0.59 2.23
C ILE A 153 7.96 -1.16 0.81
N VAL A 154 8.98 -1.97 0.50
CA VAL A 154 9.12 -2.62 -0.81
C VAL A 154 7.92 -3.53 -1.07
N ASP A 155 7.57 -4.41 -0.13
CA ASP A 155 6.43 -5.32 -0.26
C ASP A 155 5.11 -4.56 -0.42
N ALA A 156 4.94 -3.43 0.29
CA ALA A 156 3.75 -2.58 0.17
C ALA A 156 3.63 -1.93 -1.22
N VAL A 157 4.75 -1.45 -1.79
CA VAL A 157 4.73 -0.90 -3.15
C VAL A 157 4.49 -2.00 -4.18
N ASP A 158 5.07 -3.19 -4.00
CA ASP A 158 4.81 -4.34 -4.86
C ASP A 158 3.32 -4.72 -4.82
N SER A 159 2.69 -4.75 -3.64
CA SER A 159 1.25 -5.00 -3.48
C SER A 159 0.39 -3.92 -4.12
N ILE A 160 0.76 -2.63 -4.01
CA ILE A 160 0.08 -1.54 -4.72
C ILE A 160 0.21 -1.72 -6.24
N GLY A 161 1.41 -2.10 -6.71
CA GLY A 161 1.67 -2.37 -8.10
C GLY A 161 0.86 -3.52 -8.67
N MET A 162 0.80 -4.63 -7.95
CA MET A 162 -0.06 -5.77 -8.28
C MET A 162 -1.53 -5.36 -8.25
N SER A 163 -1.94 -4.53 -7.29
CA SER A 163 -3.32 -4.05 -7.22
C SER A 163 -3.70 -3.22 -8.45
N LEU A 164 -2.83 -2.32 -8.92
CA LEU A 164 -3.06 -1.57 -10.15
C LEU A 164 -3.17 -2.45 -11.40
N LEU A 165 -2.53 -3.62 -11.41
CA LEU A 165 -2.60 -4.55 -12.52
C LEU A 165 -3.84 -5.44 -12.49
N TYR A 166 -4.31 -5.83 -11.30
CA TYR A 166 -5.25 -6.94 -11.17
C TYR A 166 -6.57 -6.60 -10.45
N ASP A 167 -6.65 -5.49 -9.71
CA ASP A 167 -7.88 -5.05 -9.06
C ASP A 167 -8.61 -4.00 -9.90
N ASP A 168 -9.94 -3.99 -9.81
CA ASP A 168 -10.78 -2.97 -10.44
C ASP A 168 -10.89 -1.71 -9.58
N TYR A 169 -10.82 -0.55 -10.22
CA TYR A 169 -10.86 0.76 -9.55
C TYR A 169 -11.87 1.71 -10.18
N SER A 170 -12.69 2.32 -9.32
CA SER A 170 -13.34 3.59 -9.65
C SER A 170 -12.29 4.71 -9.73
N ASP A 171 -12.63 5.85 -10.34
CA ASP A 171 -11.71 7.00 -10.39
C ASP A 171 -11.38 7.52 -8.98
N GLU A 172 -12.35 7.53 -8.07
CA GLU A 172 -12.13 7.95 -6.67
C GLU A 172 -11.30 6.95 -5.87
N ASP A 173 -11.48 5.64 -6.08
CA ASP A 173 -10.64 4.62 -5.45
C ASP A 173 -9.21 4.73 -5.97
N LEU A 174 -9.03 4.90 -7.28
CA LEU A 174 -7.71 5.02 -7.88
C LEU A 174 -7.00 6.26 -7.38
N LYS A 175 -7.70 7.40 -7.30
CA LYS A 175 -7.15 8.63 -6.69
C LYS A 175 -6.73 8.40 -5.24
N THR A 176 -7.55 7.72 -4.45
CA THR A 176 -7.22 7.36 -3.04
C THR A 176 -5.95 6.49 -2.97
N LEU A 177 -5.80 5.53 -3.87
CA LEU A 177 -4.61 4.69 -3.96
C LEU A 177 -3.36 5.50 -4.33
N LEU A 178 -3.48 6.45 -5.25
CA LEU A 178 -2.37 7.33 -5.66
C LEU A 178 -1.92 8.24 -4.52
N ILE A 179 -2.86 8.75 -3.71
CA ILE A 179 -2.55 9.48 -2.47
C ILE A 179 -1.79 8.56 -1.50
N ALA A 180 -2.28 7.34 -1.27
CA ALA A 180 -1.61 6.40 -0.38
C ALA A 180 -0.19 6.05 -0.84
N LEU A 181 0.02 5.92 -2.16
CA LEU A 181 1.34 5.73 -2.74
C LEU A 181 2.23 6.96 -2.49
N GLY A 182 1.70 8.17 -2.68
CA GLY A 182 2.39 9.42 -2.34
C GLY A 182 2.89 9.43 -0.89
N TRP A 183 2.01 9.10 0.06
CA TRP A 183 2.38 8.99 1.47
C TRP A 183 3.45 7.94 1.75
N LEU A 184 3.38 6.78 1.11
CA LEU A 184 4.37 5.70 1.31
C LEU A 184 5.77 6.11 0.81
N VAL A 185 5.82 6.78 -0.35
CA VAL A 185 7.07 7.15 -1.04
C VAL A 185 7.73 8.37 -0.40
N ILE A 186 6.95 9.37 0.00
CA ILE A 186 7.46 10.62 0.58
C ILE A 186 7.76 10.41 2.07
N ASP A 187 9.04 10.54 2.45
CA ASP A 187 9.52 10.31 3.83
C ASP A 187 8.70 11.07 4.88
N ASP A 188 8.43 12.36 4.64
CA ASP A 188 7.71 13.24 5.57
C ASP A 188 6.22 12.89 5.76
N ALA A 189 5.62 12.18 4.79
CA ALA A 189 4.21 11.80 4.83
C ALA A 189 4.00 10.32 5.21
N ARG A 190 5.09 9.55 5.38
CA ARG A 190 5.03 8.10 5.61
C ARG A 190 4.28 7.69 6.87
N ASP A 191 4.29 8.53 7.91
CA ASP A 191 3.51 8.28 9.12
C ASP A 191 2.03 8.12 8.82
N VAL A 192 1.50 8.92 7.91
CA VAL A 192 0.08 8.90 7.57
C VAL A 192 -0.29 7.56 6.95
N PHE A 193 0.56 7.05 6.04
CA PHE A 193 0.39 5.72 5.45
C PHE A 193 0.51 4.61 6.50
N LEU A 194 1.58 4.62 7.30
CA LEU A 194 1.82 3.59 8.31
C LEU A 194 0.71 3.56 9.36
N TYR A 195 0.23 4.74 9.76
CA TYR A 195 -0.90 4.86 10.68
C TYR A 195 -2.18 4.29 10.07
N ALA A 196 -2.49 4.57 8.81
CA ALA A 196 -3.64 3.97 8.12
C ALA A 196 -3.55 2.44 8.08
N VAL A 197 -2.37 1.89 7.75
CA VAL A 197 -2.14 0.42 7.77
C VAL A 197 -2.28 -0.14 9.18
N LEU A 198 -1.77 0.55 10.20
CA LEU A 198 -1.87 0.12 11.59
C LEU A 198 -3.32 0.08 12.07
N GLN A 199 -4.11 1.12 11.77
CA GLN A 199 -5.53 1.15 12.10
C GLN A 199 -6.30 0.04 11.40
N LYS A 200 -6.02 -0.20 10.11
CA LYS A 200 -6.63 -1.32 9.40
C LYS A 200 -6.23 -2.66 10.01
N THR A 201 -4.96 -2.84 10.36
CA THR A 201 -4.46 -4.04 11.05
C THR A 201 -5.19 -4.26 12.37
N LYS A 202 -5.35 -3.21 13.19
CA LYS A 202 -6.09 -3.26 14.45
C LYS A 202 -7.55 -3.65 14.24
N SER A 203 -8.21 -3.04 13.25
CA SER A 203 -9.60 -3.36 12.90
C SER A 203 -9.76 -4.82 12.47
N ASP A 204 -8.84 -5.36 11.67
CA ASP A 204 -8.89 -6.75 11.24
C ASP A 204 -8.67 -7.73 12.41
N LEU A 205 -7.78 -7.40 13.35
CA LEU A 205 -7.56 -8.20 14.56
C LEU A 205 -8.78 -8.21 15.48
N LEU A 206 -9.44 -7.06 15.67
CA LEU A 206 -10.68 -6.98 16.45
C LEU A 206 -11.80 -7.81 15.80
N ALA A 207 -11.96 -7.71 14.48
CA ALA A 207 -12.93 -8.51 13.75
C ALA A 207 -12.63 -10.02 13.84
N ALA A 208 -11.36 -10.40 13.79
CA ALA A 208 -10.93 -11.78 13.95
C ALA A 208 -11.19 -12.31 15.38
N ASP A 209 -10.94 -11.50 16.42
CA ASP A 209 -11.23 -11.84 17.81
C ASP A 209 -12.73 -12.01 18.05
N GLU A 210 -13.55 -11.10 17.52
CA GLU A 210 -15.01 -11.23 17.57
C GLU A 210 -15.51 -12.51 16.89
N GLU A 211 -15.00 -12.83 15.70
CA GLU A 211 -15.39 -14.04 14.99
C GLU A 211 -14.90 -15.31 15.71
N PHE A 212 -13.70 -15.26 16.30
CA PHE A 212 -13.17 -16.34 17.10
C PHE A 212 -14.05 -16.61 18.34
N ASN A 213 -14.46 -15.57 19.05
CA ASN A 213 -15.36 -15.67 20.19
C ASN A 213 -16.73 -16.26 19.77
N ARG A 214 -17.27 -15.84 18.62
CA ARG A 214 -18.52 -16.43 18.06
C ARG A 214 -18.38 -17.92 17.74
N ILE A 215 -17.24 -18.36 17.23
CA ILE A 215 -16.97 -19.77 16.95
C ILE A 215 -16.89 -20.55 18.27
N GLN A 216 -16.19 -20.02 19.27
CA GLN A 216 -16.12 -20.67 20.59
C GLN A 216 -17.49 -20.80 21.25
N ASP A 217 -18.34 -19.78 21.18
CA ASP A 217 -19.67 -19.80 21.79
C ASP A 217 -20.63 -20.80 21.13
N LYS A 218 -20.40 -21.16 19.86
CA LYS A 218 -21.21 -22.13 19.11
C LYS A 218 -20.68 -23.57 19.19
N GLY A 219 -19.43 -23.78 19.63
CA GLY A 219 -18.78 -25.09 19.68
C GLY A 219 -19.09 -25.87 20.96
N SER A 220 -19.23 -27.19 20.85
CA SER A 220 -19.20 -28.08 22.01
C SER A 220 -17.82 -28.04 22.69
N GLU A 221 -17.70 -28.46 23.96
CA GLU A 221 -16.40 -28.53 24.67
C GLU A 221 -15.33 -29.32 23.90
N LYS A 222 -15.76 -30.30 23.09
CA LYS A 222 -14.87 -31.07 22.22
C LYS A 222 -14.34 -30.24 21.04
N ASP A 223 -15.20 -29.43 20.42
CA ASP A 223 -14.85 -28.56 19.29
C ASP A 223 -13.89 -27.45 19.73
N LYS A 224 -14.06 -26.94 20.96
CA LYS A 224 -13.14 -25.95 21.56
C LYS A 224 -11.74 -26.52 21.77
N ALA A 225 -11.62 -27.78 22.19
CA ALA A 225 -10.34 -28.45 22.39
C ALA A 225 -9.60 -28.70 21.06
N GLU A 226 -10.34 -29.07 20.01
CA GLU A 226 -9.80 -29.31 18.66
C GLU A 226 -9.33 -28.00 18.01
N LEU A 227 -10.15 -26.93 18.08
CA LEU A 227 -9.79 -25.59 17.60
C LEU A 227 -8.52 -25.04 18.27
N HIS A 228 -8.40 -25.23 19.59
CA HIS A 228 -7.23 -24.81 20.34
C HIS A 228 -5.97 -25.64 19.99
N GLN A 229 -6.14 -26.90 19.60
CA GLN A 229 -5.05 -27.74 19.12
C GLN A 229 -4.58 -27.33 17.72
N GLU A 230 -5.49 -26.99 16.82
CA GLU A 230 -5.17 -26.46 15.49
C GLU A 230 -4.51 -25.09 15.54
N LEU A 231 -5.01 -24.17 16.38
CA LEU A 231 -4.35 -22.86 16.57
C LEU A 231 -2.90 -23.00 17.05
N ARG A 232 -2.64 -23.95 17.96
CA ARG A 232 -1.27 -24.25 18.41
C ARG A 232 -0.38 -24.86 17.35
N SER A 233 -0.94 -25.52 16.33
CA SER A 233 -0.13 -26.08 15.23
C SER A 233 0.22 -25.01 14.20
N VAL A 234 -0.65 -24.02 13.99
CA VAL A 234 -0.44 -22.90 13.06
C VAL A 234 0.48 -21.82 13.65
N LEU A 235 0.47 -21.63 14.97
CA LEU A 235 1.31 -20.64 15.68
C LEU A 235 2.74 -21.14 16.01
N ARG A 236 3.17 -22.26 15.44
CA ARG A 236 4.53 -22.83 15.61
C ARG A 236 5.42 -22.55 14.41
#